data_AF-D1B936-F1
#
_entry.id   AF-D1B936-F1
#
_cell.length_a   1.000
_cell.length_b   1.000
_cell.length_c   1.000
_cell.angle_alpha   90.00
_cell.angle_beta   90.00
_cell.angle_gamma   90.00
#
_symmetry.space_group_name_H-M   'P 1'
#
loop_
_entity.id
_entity.type
_entity.pdbx_description
1 polymer ?
#
loop_
_entity_poly.entity_id
_entity_poly.type
_entity_poly.pdbx_seq_one_letter_code
_entity_poly.pdbx_strand_id
1 'polypeptide(L)'
;MGYKHLKILNGGMGMASIVVAHYGIGDGDCGCFKRTRENLLHVLERMAPKFAALGIEISAEHREMEDSTENRTMHNLITLESPGEMDETSLESLLGLEVEMLPCDDGGSCRAIVMEGAKEGAKFQEVPTGLIMDGLIRASMKLLGGHHQCGSCGCCH
;
A
#
# COMPACT_ATOMS: atom_id res chain seq x y z
N MET A 1 14.55 -20.47 -9.61
CA MET A 1 14.14 -19.87 -10.91
C MET A 1 14.36 -18.38 -10.80
N GLY A 2 15.39 -17.84 -11.47
CA GLY A 2 15.80 -16.45 -11.33
C GLY A 2 15.02 -15.55 -12.26
N TYR A 3 14.33 -14.55 -11.71
CA TYR A 3 13.72 -13.48 -12.50
C TYR A 3 14.82 -12.51 -12.94
N LYS A 4 15.08 -12.46 -14.25
CA LYS A 4 15.98 -11.48 -14.86
C LYS A 4 15.30 -10.12 -14.84
N HIS A 5 15.85 -9.19 -14.07
CA HIS A 5 15.60 -7.76 -14.23
C HIS A 5 15.92 -7.32 -15.66
N LEU A 6 14.92 -6.90 -16.41
CA LEU A 6 15.11 -6.07 -17.60
C LEU A 6 15.21 -4.62 -17.15
N LYS A 7 16.43 -4.06 -17.16
CA LYS A 7 16.63 -2.60 -17.09
C LYS A 7 16.45 -2.04 -18.49
N ILE A 8 15.34 -1.34 -18.72
CA ILE A 8 15.22 -0.41 -19.85
C ILE A 8 15.74 0.93 -19.36
N LEU A 9 16.97 1.26 -19.76
CA LEU A 9 17.51 2.61 -19.60
C LEU A 9 17.04 3.43 -20.81
N ASN A 10 16.03 4.28 -20.61
CA ASN A 10 15.72 5.36 -21.54
C ASN A 10 15.87 6.70 -20.84
N GLY A 11 16.71 7.56 -21.41
CA GLY A 11 16.89 8.94 -20.97
C GLY A 11 15.60 9.74 -21.19
N GLY A 12 15.02 10.14 -20.07
CA GLY A 12 13.81 10.94 -19.88
C GLY A 12 13.62 11.01 -18.37
N MET A 13 13.04 12.08 -17.83
CA MET A 13 12.75 12.19 -16.39
C MET A 13 12.26 10.84 -15.85
N GLY A 14 12.99 10.26 -14.89
CA GLY A 14 12.76 8.89 -14.45
C GLY A 14 11.29 8.68 -14.12
N MET A 15 10.70 7.58 -14.62
CA MET A 15 9.33 7.23 -14.25
C MET A 15 9.26 7.09 -12.73
N ALA A 16 8.34 7.83 -12.10
CA ALA A 16 8.10 7.67 -10.68
C ALA A 16 7.61 6.23 -10.43
N SER A 17 7.95 5.66 -9.28
CA SER A 17 7.56 4.28 -8.95
C SER A 17 6.96 4.21 -7.56
N ILE A 18 5.86 3.49 -7.42
CA ILE A 18 5.27 3.18 -6.11
C ILE A 18 5.54 1.70 -5.82
N VAL A 19 6.25 1.42 -4.74
CA VAL A 19 6.41 0.08 -4.20
C VAL A 19 5.38 -0.10 -3.10
N VAL A 20 4.55 -1.14 -3.20
CA VAL A 20 3.58 -1.50 -2.16
C VAL A 20 4.09 -2.75 -1.46
N ALA A 21 4.54 -2.59 -0.21
CA ALA A 21 5.06 -3.69 0.58
C ALA A 21 3.97 -4.29 1.49
N HIS A 22 3.90 -5.61 1.54
CA HIS A 22 3.02 -6.36 2.43
C HIS A 22 3.83 -7.25 3.37
N TYR A 23 3.70 -6.99 4.67
CA TYR A 23 4.53 -7.55 5.72
C TYR A 23 3.96 -8.84 6.32
N GLY A 24 4.68 -9.94 6.17
CA GLY A 24 4.33 -11.28 6.66
C GLY A 24 5.32 -11.82 7.70
N ILE A 25 4.94 -12.89 8.40
CA ILE A 25 5.76 -13.56 9.43
C ILE A 25 6.11 -15.00 8.98
N GLY A 26 6.00 -15.30 7.69
CA GLY A 26 6.30 -16.61 7.13
C GLY A 26 5.29 -17.66 7.58
N ASP A 27 5.73 -18.68 8.32
CA ASP A 27 4.91 -19.81 8.78
C ASP A 27 3.71 -19.40 9.69
N GLY A 28 3.65 -18.14 10.14
CA GLY A 28 2.57 -17.56 10.95
C GLY A 28 1.43 -16.86 10.18
N ASP A 29 1.39 -16.93 8.84
CA ASP A 29 0.44 -16.15 8.05
C ASP A 29 -1.03 -16.66 8.12
N CYS A 30 -1.89 -15.84 8.77
CA CYS A 30 -3.32 -16.07 9.00
C CYS A 30 -4.16 -16.04 7.70
N GLY A 31 -5.38 -16.60 7.72
CA GLY A 31 -6.30 -16.53 6.58
C GLY A 31 -6.59 -15.10 6.09
N CYS A 32 -6.72 -14.14 7.01
CA CYS A 32 -6.91 -12.73 6.67
C CYS A 32 -5.71 -12.13 5.93
N PHE A 33 -4.48 -12.49 6.33
CA PHE A 33 -3.26 -12.06 5.65
C PHE A 33 -3.24 -12.55 4.20
N LYS A 34 -3.56 -13.83 3.97
CA LYS A 34 -3.57 -14.42 2.62
C LYS A 34 -4.58 -13.71 1.71
N ARG A 35 -5.79 -13.44 2.23
CA ARG A 35 -6.82 -12.69 1.49
C ARG A 35 -6.43 -11.23 1.24
N THR A 36 -5.80 -10.55 2.21
CA THR A 36 -5.21 -9.23 1.99
C THR A 36 -4.19 -9.24 0.86
N ARG A 37 -3.30 -10.25 0.84
CA ARG A 37 -2.29 -10.40 -0.22
C ARG A 37 -2.92 -10.61 -1.59
N GLU A 38 -3.93 -11.47 -1.67
CA GLU A 38 -4.70 -11.70 -2.91
C GLU A 38 -5.38 -10.42 -3.40
N ASN A 39 -6.07 -9.70 -2.50
CA ASN A 39 -6.69 -8.41 -2.79
C ASN A 39 -5.67 -7.38 -3.30
N LEU A 40 -4.50 -7.31 -2.67
CA LEU A 40 -3.40 -6.42 -3.06
C LEU A 40 -2.90 -6.73 -4.47
N LEU A 41 -2.53 -7.99 -4.73
CA LEU A 41 -2.02 -8.40 -6.04
C LEU A 41 -3.06 -8.17 -7.14
N HIS A 42 -4.33 -8.47 -6.86
CA HIS A 42 -5.42 -8.22 -7.81
C HIS A 42 -5.59 -6.72 -8.13
N VAL A 43 -5.52 -5.85 -7.13
CA VAL A 43 -5.59 -4.39 -7.35
C VAL A 43 -4.39 -3.91 -8.17
N LEU A 44 -3.18 -4.34 -7.84
CA LEU A 44 -1.97 -3.91 -8.55
C LEU A 44 -1.98 -4.37 -10.00
N GLU A 45 -2.34 -5.62 -10.30
CA GLU A 45 -2.48 -6.13 -11.66
C GLU A 45 -3.49 -5.29 -12.47
N ARG A 46 -4.64 -4.99 -11.88
CA ARG A 46 -5.71 -4.21 -12.52
C ARG A 46 -5.33 -2.74 -12.74
N MET A 47 -4.55 -2.16 -11.83
CA MET A 47 -4.25 -0.73 -11.83
C MET A 47 -2.93 -0.38 -12.51
N ALA A 48 -1.99 -1.32 -12.62
CA ALA A 48 -0.68 -1.13 -13.27
C ALA A 48 -0.78 -0.44 -14.65
N PRO A 49 -1.63 -0.88 -15.61
CA PRO A 49 -1.70 -0.19 -16.90
C PRO A 49 -2.24 1.25 -16.81
N LYS A 50 -3.07 1.55 -15.81
CA LYS A 50 -3.62 2.90 -15.61
C LYS A 50 -2.57 3.84 -15.02
N PHE A 51 -1.80 3.36 -14.05
CA PHE A 51 -0.69 4.11 -13.46
C PHE A 51 0.43 4.31 -14.48
N ALA A 52 0.74 3.30 -15.29
CA ALA A 52 1.73 3.42 -16.36
C ALA A 52 1.35 4.52 -17.37
N ALA A 53 0.07 4.69 -17.68
CA ALA A 53 -0.41 5.78 -18.53
C ALA A 53 -0.23 7.17 -17.89
N LEU A 54 -0.08 7.25 -16.56
CA LEU A 54 0.26 8.46 -15.80
C LEU A 54 1.78 8.63 -15.62
N GLY A 55 2.61 7.76 -16.20
CA GLY A 55 4.06 7.76 -16.01
C GLY A 55 4.52 7.22 -14.65
N ILE A 56 3.65 6.48 -13.94
CA ILE A 56 3.95 5.88 -12.64
C ILE A 56 4.01 4.36 -12.78
N GLU A 57 5.11 3.74 -12.38
CA GLU A 57 5.21 2.29 -12.23
C GLU A 57 4.68 1.88 -10.85
N ILE A 58 3.93 0.79 -10.75
CA ILE A 58 3.54 0.23 -9.45
C ILE A 58 4.00 -1.22 -9.34
N SER A 59 4.50 -1.60 -8.18
CA SER A 59 5.01 -2.95 -7.93
C SER A 59 4.62 -3.44 -6.54
N ALA A 60 4.55 -4.76 -6.40
CA ALA A 60 4.29 -5.42 -5.12
C ALA A 60 5.61 -5.95 -4.56
N GLU A 61 5.84 -5.72 -3.27
CA GLU A 61 6.91 -6.37 -2.52
C GLU A 61 6.30 -7.16 -1.37
N HIS A 62 6.82 -8.36 -1.13
CA HIS A 62 6.51 -9.10 0.08
C HIS A 62 7.70 -9.08 1.01
N ARG A 63 7.51 -8.52 2.20
CA ARG A 63 8.55 -8.43 3.23
C ARG A 63 8.25 -9.45 4.31
N GLU A 64 8.98 -10.55 4.27
CA GLU A 64 8.94 -11.57 5.29
C GLU A 64 9.84 -11.15 6.47
N MET A 65 9.32 -11.30 7.68
CA MET A 65 10.02 -10.96 8.92
C MET A 65 10.11 -12.18 9.83
N GLU A 66 11.10 -12.17 10.71
CA GLU A 66 11.19 -13.18 11.76
C GLU A 66 10.00 -13.09 12.73
N ASP A 67 9.59 -14.24 13.28
CA ASP A 67 8.52 -14.29 14.26
C ASP A 67 8.98 -13.78 15.64
N SER A 68 8.76 -12.49 15.89
CA SER A 68 9.01 -11.82 17.16
C SER A 68 7.78 -11.04 17.64
N THR A 69 7.70 -10.76 18.95
CA THR A 69 6.59 -9.95 19.51
C THR A 69 6.47 -8.58 18.84
N GLU A 70 7.60 -7.97 18.48
CA GLU A 70 7.64 -6.68 17.77
C GLU A 70 7.09 -6.83 16.36
N ASN A 71 7.60 -7.79 15.58
CA ASN A 71 7.19 -7.99 14.19
C ASN A 71 5.72 -8.43 14.05
N ARG A 72 5.17 -9.13 15.05
CA ARG A 72 3.73 -9.46 15.14
C ARG A 72 2.84 -8.23 15.09
N THR A 73 3.31 -7.08 15.56
CA THR A 73 2.55 -5.82 15.46
C THR A 73 2.51 -5.27 14.03
N MET A 74 3.47 -5.65 13.19
CA MET A 74 3.56 -5.27 11.77
C MET A 74 2.94 -6.33 10.83
N HIS A 75 2.48 -7.46 11.38
CA HIS A 75 1.85 -8.49 10.56
C HIS A 75 0.62 -7.95 9.84
N ASN A 76 0.51 -8.23 8.54
CA ASN A 76 -0.57 -7.73 7.68
C ASN A 76 -0.54 -6.19 7.46
N LEU A 77 0.57 -5.52 7.78
CA LEU A 77 0.80 -4.13 7.41
C LEU A 77 0.99 -4.01 5.90
N ILE A 78 0.37 -2.98 5.32
CA ILE A 78 0.63 -2.52 3.96
C ILE A 78 1.26 -1.14 4.05
N THR A 79 2.39 -0.97 3.38
CA THR A 79 3.02 0.35 3.20
C THR A 79 3.15 0.68 1.73
N LEU A 80 3.25 1.97 1.44
CA LEU A 80 3.51 2.51 0.12
C LEU A 80 4.72 3.42 0.22
N GLU A 81 5.66 3.29 -0.71
CA GLU A 81 6.83 4.15 -0.82
C GLU A 81 7.10 4.52 -2.29
N SER A 82 7.79 5.64 -2.51
CA SER A 82 8.36 5.99 -3.80
C SER A 82 9.80 6.45 -3.58
N PRO A 83 10.81 5.64 -3.93
CA PRO A 83 12.21 5.95 -3.61
C PRO A 83 12.63 7.35 -4.08
N GLY A 84 13.01 8.20 -3.13
CA GLY A 84 13.45 9.58 -3.39
C GLY A 84 12.35 10.63 -3.51
N GLU A 85 11.08 10.22 -3.54
CA GLU A 85 9.92 11.12 -3.74
C GLU A 85 8.90 11.03 -2.58
N MET A 86 8.74 9.85 -1.96
CA MET A 86 7.81 9.61 -0.85
C MET A 86 8.42 8.57 0.10
N ASP A 87 8.57 8.96 1.37
CA ASP A 87 8.96 8.04 2.45
C ASP A 87 7.95 6.89 2.59
N GLU A 88 8.43 5.75 3.07
CA GLU A 88 7.57 4.60 3.36
C GLU A 88 6.47 4.98 4.37
N THR A 89 5.22 4.91 3.91
CA THR A 89 4.05 5.33 4.69
C THR A 89 3.04 4.20 4.74
N SER A 90 2.47 3.94 5.92
CA SER A 90 1.43 2.91 6.06
C SER A 90 0.13 3.31 5.37
N LEU A 91 -0.62 2.31 4.90
CA LEU A 91 -1.90 2.50 4.24
C LEU A 91 -2.88 3.27 5.13
N GLU A 92 -3.02 2.87 6.40
CA GLU A 92 -3.88 3.54 7.37
C GLU A 92 -3.47 5.00 7.59
N SER A 93 -2.17 5.31 7.61
CA SER A 93 -1.68 6.68 7.78
C SER A 93 -2.00 7.54 6.54
N LEU A 94 -1.86 6.98 5.34
CA LEU A 94 -2.27 7.65 4.10
C LEU A 94 -3.76 7.95 4.02
N LEU A 95 -4.58 7.09 4.62
CA LEU A 95 -6.04 7.19 4.65
C LEU A 95 -6.56 7.99 5.86
N GLY A 96 -5.72 8.26 6.85
CA GLY A 96 -6.13 8.88 8.12
C GLY A 96 -7.04 7.96 8.94
N LEU A 97 -6.73 6.66 8.93
CA LEU A 97 -7.47 5.61 9.64
C LEU A 97 -6.65 5.08 10.80
N GLU A 98 -7.36 4.54 11.79
CA GLU A 98 -6.75 3.90 12.96
C GLU A 98 -6.56 2.40 12.71
N VAL A 99 -5.72 1.78 13.55
CA VAL A 99 -5.45 0.34 13.52
C VAL A 99 -5.63 -0.28 14.89
N GLU A 100 -6.12 -1.51 14.89
CA GLU A 100 -6.20 -2.35 16.08
C GLU A 100 -5.62 -3.73 15.80
N MET A 101 -5.12 -4.40 16.84
CA MET A 101 -4.75 -5.82 16.75
C MET A 101 -5.95 -6.66 17.15
N LEU A 102 -6.45 -7.48 16.22
CA LEU A 102 -7.56 -8.39 16.47
C LEU A 102 -7.11 -9.84 16.37
N PRO A 103 -7.66 -10.75 17.21
CA PRO A 103 -7.36 -12.16 17.10
C PRO A 103 -7.83 -12.72 15.75
N CYS A 104 -7.14 -13.73 15.25
CA CYS A 104 -7.53 -14.44 14.03
C CYS A 104 -8.26 -15.74 14.38
N ASP A 105 -9.21 -16.13 13.53
CA ASP A 105 -9.95 -17.39 13.70
C ASP A 105 -9.03 -18.62 13.71
N ASP A 106 -7.94 -18.56 12.93
CA ASP A 106 -6.95 -19.65 12.79
C ASP A 106 -5.85 -19.60 13.88
N GLY A 107 -5.97 -18.70 14.86
CA GLY A 107 -4.95 -18.44 15.90
C GLY A 107 -4.02 -17.27 15.58
N GLY A 108 -3.47 -16.64 16.62
CA GLY A 108 -2.66 -15.42 16.51
C GLY A 108 -3.47 -14.13 16.44
N SER A 109 -2.86 -13.05 15.96
CA SER A 109 -3.52 -11.74 15.80
C SER A 109 -3.01 -11.04 14.54
N CYS A 110 -3.91 -10.44 13.77
CA CYS A 110 -3.59 -9.69 12.56
C CYS A 110 -4.06 -8.22 12.73
N ARG A 111 -3.29 -7.27 12.16
CA ARG A 111 -3.68 -5.85 12.11
C ARG A 111 -5.04 -5.70 11.42
N ALA A 112 -5.89 -4.87 11.99
CA ALA A 112 -7.20 -4.50 11.46
C ALA A 112 -7.30 -2.99 11.28
N ILE A 113 -7.71 -2.54 10.09
CA ILE A 113 -7.98 -1.12 9.82
C ILE A 113 -9.38 -0.77 10.35
N VAL A 114 -9.47 0.30 11.14
CA VAL A 114 -10.72 0.79 11.73
C VAL A 114 -11.23 1.98 10.92
N MET A 115 -12.49 1.88 10.46
CA MET A 115 -13.17 2.97 9.76
C MET A 115 -14.25 3.57 10.64
N GLU A 116 -13.92 4.69 11.31
CA GLU A 116 -14.90 5.48 12.05
C GLU A 116 -15.88 6.17 11.08
N GLY A 117 -17.18 6.14 11.38
CA GLY A 117 -18.23 6.75 10.55
C GLY A 117 -18.94 5.79 9.58
N ALA A 118 -18.47 4.55 9.41
CA ALA A 118 -19.33 3.49 8.90
C ALA A 118 -20.45 3.22 9.93
N LYS A 119 -21.68 2.92 9.47
CA LYS A 119 -22.89 2.77 10.33
C LYS A 119 -22.71 1.83 11.54
N GLU A 120 -21.69 0.98 11.55
CA GLU A 120 -21.38 0.04 12.64
C GLU A 120 -19.89 0.02 13.06
N GLY A 121 -19.07 1.02 12.71
CA GLY A 121 -17.65 1.04 13.08
C GLY A 121 -16.89 -0.15 12.49
N ALA A 122 -16.81 -0.21 11.16
CA ALA A 122 -16.27 -1.36 10.46
C ALA A 122 -14.77 -1.56 10.73
N LYS A 123 -14.38 -2.81 11.00
CA LYS A 123 -12.99 -3.22 11.21
C LYS A 123 -12.61 -4.27 10.18
N PHE A 124 -11.43 -4.11 9.57
CA PHE A 124 -10.99 -4.93 8.45
C PHE A 124 -9.63 -5.57 8.74
N GLN A 125 -9.62 -6.85 9.15
CA GLN A 125 -8.39 -7.66 9.17
C GLN A 125 -8.00 -8.14 7.77
N GLU A 126 -8.98 -8.38 6.92
CA GLU A 126 -8.76 -8.49 5.48
C GLU A 126 -8.89 -7.10 4.88
N VAL A 127 -7.79 -6.55 4.36
CA VAL A 127 -7.83 -5.21 3.78
C VAL A 127 -8.63 -5.25 2.46
N PRO A 128 -9.75 -4.52 2.35
CA PRO A 128 -10.56 -4.53 1.14
C PRO A 128 -9.83 -3.86 -0.03
N THR A 129 -10.06 -4.35 -1.24
CA THR A 129 -9.51 -3.78 -2.49
C THR A 129 -9.76 -2.28 -2.64
N GLY A 130 -10.90 -1.78 -2.14
CA GLY A 130 -11.24 -0.36 -2.14
C GLY A 130 -10.28 0.51 -1.32
N LEU A 131 -9.83 0.04 -0.15
CA LEU A 131 -8.86 0.78 0.67
C LEU A 131 -7.48 0.79 0.03
N ILE A 132 -7.04 -0.35 -0.53
CA ILE A 132 -5.77 -0.47 -1.26
C ILE A 132 -5.77 0.49 -2.46
N MET A 133 -6.88 0.56 -3.19
CA MET A 133 -7.02 1.47 -4.33
C MET A 133 -7.00 2.94 -3.92
N ASP A 134 -7.68 3.33 -2.83
CA ASP A 134 -7.63 4.70 -2.32
C ASP A 134 -6.21 5.09 -1.89
N GLY A 135 -5.50 4.18 -1.21
CA GLY A 135 -4.09 4.35 -0.85
C GLY A 135 -3.20 4.62 -2.06
N LEU A 136 -3.33 3.80 -3.12
CA LEU A 136 -2.60 3.98 -4.38
C LEU A 136 -2.90 5.32 -5.05
N ILE A 137 -4.18 5.73 -5.08
CA ILE A 137 -4.58 7.02 -5.66
C ILE A 137 -3.95 8.17 -4.87
N ARG A 138 -4.03 8.15 -3.54
CA ARG A 138 -3.43 9.20 -2.69
C ARG A 138 -1.91 9.26 -2.83
N ALA A 139 -1.24 8.10 -2.88
CA ALA A 139 0.19 8.04 -3.15
C ALA A 139 0.52 8.67 -4.52
N SER A 140 -0.22 8.33 -5.58
CA SER A 140 0.00 8.95 -6.89
C SER A 140 -0.26 10.45 -6.92
N MET A 141 -1.29 10.92 -6.21
CA MET A 141 -1.59 12.35 -6.10
C MET A 141 -0.47 13.11 -5.38
N LYS A 142 0.16 12.51 -4.36
CA LYS A 142 1.36 13.09 -3.73
C LYS A 142 2.51 13.22 -4.72
N LEU A 143 2.76 12.21 -5.54
CA LEU A 143 3.82 12.23 -6.56
C LEU A 143 3.55 13.26 -7.68
N LEU A 144 2.32 13.28 -8.20
CA LEU A 144 1.92 14.19 -9.27
C LEU A 144 1.80 15.65 -8.77
N GLY A 145 1.35 15.83 -7.53
CA GLY A 145 1.21 17.12 -6.87
C GLY A 145 2.55 17.74 -6.47
N GLY A 146 3.59 16.94 -6.24
CA GLY A 146 4.96 17.41 -5.99
C GLY A 146 5.58 18.16 -7.19
N HIS A 147 5.08 17.91 -8.41
CA HIS A 147 5.45 18.62 -9.63
C HIS A 147 4.57 19.84 -9.95
N HIS A 148 3.62 20.21 -9.08
CA HIS A 148 2.84 21.44 -9.25
C HIS A 148 3.28 22.52 -8.26
N GLN A 149 4.38 23.19 -8.62
CA GLN A 149 4.42 24.65 -8.49
C GLN A 149 3.34 25.24 -9.41
N CYS A 150 2.09 25.16 -8.98
CA CYS A 150 1.05 26.09 -9.37
C CYS A 150 0.65 26.75 -8.04
N GLY A 151 1.08 27.97 -7.73
CA GLY A 151 0.94 29.13 -8.61
C GLY A 151 -0.51 29.63 -8.51
N SER A 152 -0.87 30.15 -7.33
CA SER A 152 -2.08 30.93 -7.07
C SER A 152 -3.44 30.18 -7.08
N CYS A 153 -4.02 30.05 -5.88
CA CYS A 153 -5.47 30.18 -5.70
C CYS A 153 -5.84 31.68 -5.61
N GLY A 154 -5.39 32.46 -6.62
CA GLY A 154 -5.45 33.93 -6.64
C GLY A 154 -6.09 34.54 -7.88
N CYS A 155 -6.74 33.74 -8.74
CA CYS A 155 -7.44 34.23 -9.93
C CYS A 155 -8.95 33.97 -9.84
N CYS A 156 -9.56 34.46 -8.77
CA CYS A 156 -10.99 34.75 -8.68
C CYS A 156 -11.17 36.05 -7.88
N HIS A 157 -10.87 37.18 -8.51
CA HIS A 157 -11.47 38.50 -8.25
C HIS A 157 -11.33 39.35 -9.52
#